data_AF-A0A9P8SNZ4-F1
#
_entry.id   AF-A0A9P8SNZ4-F1
#
_cell.length_a   1.000
_cell.length_b   1.000
_cell.length_c   1.000
_cell.angle_alpha   90.00
_cell.angle_beta   90.00
_cell.angle_gamma   90.00
#
_symmetry.space_group_name_H-M   'P 1'
#
loop_
_entity.id
_entity.type
_entity.pdbx_description
1 polymer ?
#
loop_
_entity_poly.entity_id
_entity_poly.type
_entity_poly.pdbx_seq_one_letter_code
_entity_poly.pdbx_strand_id
1 'polypeptide(L)'
;MTNTTSHDFVVSERNGIAENRHEIHAAVVDSTGRLLLSLGNPSRLTLIRSAAKPLQALAVAESGALERYGFDEADLALVCASHSSEDRHVARARAMLGKARNAEESLRCGGHPSIMPGIHRDWIRRDVVPTAVWSNCSGKHAGVLAAAKAIGADVADYHLLGHPVQARIADVVGDLSGLQSQEIQ
;
A
#
# COMPACT_ATOMS: atom_id res chain seq x y z
N MET A 1 -29.34 19.12 -9.17
CA MET A 1 -29.92 17.75 -9.16
C MET A 1 -29.44 17.06 -10.43
N THR A 2 -28.35 16.31 -10.35
CA THR A 2 -27.83 15.52 -11.48
C THR A 2 -28.52 14.17 -11.47
N ASN A 3 -29.39 13.96 -12.45
CA ASN A 3 -30.10 12.71 -12.66
C ASN A 3 -29.13 11.71 -13.33
N THR A 4 -28.57 10.78 -12.57
CA THR A 4 -27.78 9.67 -13.12
C THR A 4 -28.71 8.54 -13.53
N THR A 5 -28.94 8.38 -14.82
CA THR A 5 -29.49 7.15 -15.39
C THR A 5 -28.57 5.97 -15.02
N SER A 6 -29.11 4.93 -14.37
CA SER A 6 -28.38 3.77 -13.82
C SER A 6 -27.55 3.05 -14.90
N HIS A 7 -26.26 3.38 -14.91
CA HIS A 7 -25.17 2.65 -15.58
C HIS A 7 -23.96 2.60 -14.62
N ASP A 8 -24.19 2.19 -13.37
CA ASP A 8 -23.16 1.94 -12.37
C ASP A 8 -22.45 0.61 -12.61
N PHE A 9 -22.34 0.18 -13.86
CA PHE A 9 -21.65 -1.05 -14.22
C PHE A 9 -20.95 -0.95 -15.57
N VAL A 10 -19.84 -1.67 -15.72
CA VAL A 10 -19.16 -1.88 -17.00
C VAL A 10 -19.52 -3.24 -17.55
N VAL A 11 -19.92 -3.27 -18.82
CA VAL A 11 -20.28 -4.49 -19.54
C VAL A 11 -19.09 -4.97 -20.36
N SER A 12 -18.76 -6.26 -20.28
CA SER A 12 -17.93 -6.92 -21.29
C SER A 12 -18.85 -7.66 -22.25
N GLU A 13 -18.69 -7.43 -23.55
CA GLU A 13 -19.52 -8.05 -24.58
C GLU A 13 -18.75 -9.12 -25.37
N ARG A 14 -19.47 -10.12 -25.86
CA ARG A 14 -19.00 -11.07 -26.88
C ARG A 14 -19.98 -11.05 -28.05
N ASN A 15 -19.49 -10.70 -29.24
CA ASN A 15 -20.30 -10.59 -30.46
C ASN A 15 -21.53 -9.67 -30.31
N GLY A 16 -21.39 -8.55 -29.58
CA GLY A 16 -22.48 -7.59 -29.35
C GLY A 16 -23.52 -8.05 -28.32
N ILE A 17 -23.27 -9.15 -27.62
CA ILE A 17 -24.10 -9.65 -26.53
C ILE A 17 -23.38 -9.40 -25.21
N ALA A 18 -24.07 -8.79 -24.24
CA ALA A 18 -23.56 -8.59 -22.88
C ALA A 18 -23.24 -9.94 -22.23
N GLU A 19 -21.96 -10.19 -21.95
CA GLU A 19 -21.47 -11.45 -21.36
C GLU A 19 -21.29 -11.31 -19.85
N ASN A 20 -20.70 -10.20 -19.38
CA ASN A 20 -20.54 -9.91 -17.95
C ASN A 20 -20.88 -8.46 -17.65
N ARG A 21 -21.31 -8.19 -16.41
CA ARG A 21 -21.51 -6.85 -15.85
C ARG A 21 -20.72 -6.73 -14.56
N HIS A 22 -20.00 -5.63 -14.41
CA HIS A 22 -19.18 -5.33 -13.23
C HIS A 22 -19.69 -4.05 -12.59
N GLU A 23 -20.33 -4.16 -11.43
CA GLU A 23 -20.82 -3.00 -10.68
C GLU A 23 -19.65 -2.14 -10.18
N ILE A 24 -19.85 -0.82 -10.21
CA ILE A 24 -18.87 0.20 -9.87
C ILE A 24 -19.47 1.13 -8.83
N HIS A 25 -18.68 1.38 -7.79
CA HIS A 25 -18.96 2.44 -6.84
C HIS A 25 -17.81 3.44 -6.87
N ALA A 26 -18.13 4.72 -7.00
CA ALA A 26 -17.14 5.80 -7.07
C ALA A 26 -17.62 7.02 -6.30
N ALA A 27 -16.67 7.72 -5.69
CA ALA A 27 -16.87 9.00 -5.01
C ALA A 27 -15.75 9.95 -5.43
N VAL A 28 -16.11 11.17 -5.83
CA VAL A 28 -15.17 12.28 -6.05
C VAL A 28 -15.45 13.32 -4.99
N VAL A 29 -14.46 13.66 -4.19
CA VAL A 29 -14.57 14.62 -3.09
C VAL A 29 -13.62 15.79 -3.29
N ASP A 30 -13.96 16.97 -2.76
CA ASP A 30 -12.98 18.05 -2.60
C ASP A 30 -12.14 17.87 -1.33
N SER A 31 -11.19 18.79 -1.09
CA SER A 31 -10.29 18.76 0.06
C SER A 31 -10.99 18.91 1.42
N THR A 32 -12.26 19.30 1.45
CA THR A 32 -13.07 19.37 2.68
C THR A 32 -13.85 18.07 2.93
N GLY A 33 -13.71 17.08 2.05
CA GLY A 33 -14.47 15.84 2.07
C GLY A 33 -15.89 15.97 1.50
N ARG A 34 -16.26 17.11 0.91
CA ARG A 34 -17.58 17.28 0.29
C ARG A 34 -17.65 16.47 -0.99
N LEU A 35 -18.68 15.62 -1.08
CA LEU A 35 -18.97 14.82 -2.27
C LEU A 35 -19.36 15.72 -3.45
N LEU A 36 -18.56 15.69 -4.51
CA LEU A 36 -18.76 16.42 -5.75
C LEU A 36 -19.54 15.58 -6.77
N LEU A 37 -19.17 14.30 -6.91
CA LEU A 37 -19.76 13.34 -7.84
C LEU A 37 -19.74 11.94 -7.22
N SER A 38 -20.73 11.11 -7.58
CA SER A 38 -20.75 9.69 -7.21
C SER A 38 -21.37 8.82 -8.29
N LEU A 39 -20.95 7.56 -8.33
CA LEU A 39 -21.57 6.47 -9.09
C LEU A 39 -21.81 5.29 -8.14
N GLY A 40 -22.95 4.62 -8.22
CA GLY A 40 -23.30 3.54 -7.28
C GLY A 40 -23.44 4.03 -5.83
N ASN A 41 -22.84 3.32 -4.87
CA ASN A 41 -22.91 3.61 -3.44
C ASN A 41 -21.56 4.15 -2.94
N PRO A 42 -21.39 5.48 -2.78
CA PRO A 42 -20.13 6.09 -2.34
C PRO A 42 -19.75 5.74 -0.89
N SER A 43 -20.68 5.20 -0.10
CA SER A 43 -20.47 4.80 1.30
C SER A 43 -20.30 3.29 1.48
N ARG A 44 -20.09 2.54 0.40
CA ARG A 44 -19.93 1.10 0.46
C ARG A 44 -18.63 0.73 1.21
N LEU A 45 -18.78 -0.03 2.30
CA LEU A 45 -17.65 -0.64 2.98
C LEU A 45 -16.89 -1.59 2.04
N THR A 46 -15.59 -1.41 1.96
CA THR A 46 -14.72 -2.19 1.08
C THR A 46 -13.30 -2.27 1.65
N LEU A 47 -12.54 -3.24 1.15
CA LEU A 47 -11.13 -3.34 1.49
C LEU A 47 -10.34 -2.31 0.68
N ILE A 48 -9.64 -1.41 1.37
CA ILE A 48 -8.76 -0.41 0.74
C ILE A 48 -7.51 -1.03 0.09
N ARG A 49 -7.10 -2.22 0.57
CA ARG A 49 -5.93 -2.98 0.08
C ARG A 49 -4.70 -2.07 -0.03
N SER A 50 -3.89 -2.22 -1.09
CA SER A 50 -2.67 -1.44 -1.31
C SER A 50 -2.88 0.07 -1.43
N ALA A 51 -4.12 0.55 -1.62
CA ALA A 51 -4.40 1.99 -1.62
C ALA A 51 -4.25 2.61 -0.22
N ALA A 52 -4.11 1.82 0.86
CA ALA A 52 -3.82 2.31 2.21
C ALA A 52 -2.35 2.70 2.44
N LYS A 53 -1.44 2.41 1.51
CA LYS A 53 -0.01 2.67 1.71
C LYS A 53 0.33 4.13 2.04
N PRO A 54 -0.31 5.15 1.45
CA PRO A 54 -0.11 6.54 1.88
C PRO A 54 -0.48 6.79 3.35
N LEU A 55 -1.54 6.15 3.87
CA LEU A 55 -1.92 6.24 5.28
C LEU A 55 -0.86 5.57 6.17
N GLN A 56 -0.35 4.41 5.76
CA GLN A 56 0.76 3.74 6.44
C GLN A 56 2.06 4.58 6.39
N ALA A 57 2.31 5.27 5.27
CA ALA A 57 3.46 6.14 5.10
C ALA A 57 3.38 7.38 6.01
N LEU A 58 2.17 7.92 6.23
CA LEU A 58 1.96 8.98 7.21
C LEU A 58 2.32 8.51 8.62
N ALA A 59 1.86 7.33 9.03
CA ALA A 59 2.26 6.75 10.33
C ALA A 59 3.79 6.54 10.45
N VAL A 60 4.46 6.19 9.34
CA VAL A 60 5.93 6.12 9.29
C VAL A 60 6.56 7.50 9.46
N ALA A 61 6.02 8.53 8.80
CA ALA A 61 6.50 9.90 8.93
C ALA A 61 6.33 10.42 10.37
N GLU A 62 5.14 10.28 10.95
CA GLU A 62 4.82 10.73 12.31
C GLU A 62 5.59 9.98 13.41
N SER A 63 6.13 8.80 13.10
CA SER A 63 7.01 8.07 14.03
C SER A 63 8.39 8.72 14.20
N GLY A 64 8.75 9.71 13.36
CA GLY A 64 10.09 10.30 13.29
C GLY A 64 11.13 9.41 12.61
N ALA A 65 10.70 8.34 11.94
CA ALA A 65 11.60 7.42 11.25
C ALA A 65 12.33 8.08 10.08
N LEU A 66 11.70 9.04 9.40
CA LEU A 66 12.31 9.66 8.22
C LEU A 66 13.57 10.43 8.61
N GLU A 67 13.46 11.29 9.61
CA GLU A 67 14.56 12.10 10.13
C GLU A 67 15.61 11.22 10.81
N ARG A 68 15.17 10.26 11.64
CA ARG A 68 16.06 9.40 12.43
C ARG A 68 16.97 8.54 11.56
N TYR A 69 16.49 8.07 10.41
CA TYR A 69 17.25 7.17 9.52
C TYR A 69 17.67 7.84 8.21
N GLY A 70 17.39 9.12 8.01
CA GLY A 70 17.73 9.87 6.80
C GLY A 70 17.02 9.32 5.55
N PHE A 71 15.72 9.04 5.67
CA PHE A 71 14.90 8.72 4.50
C PHE A 71 14.56 10.01 3.74
N ASP A 72 14.78 9.99 2.43
CA ASP A 72 14.47 11.10 1.54
C ASP A 72 13.08 10.95 0.91
N GLU A 73 12.69 11.89 0.06
CA GLU A 73 11.40 11.87 -0.65
C GLU A 73 11.22 10.62 -1.52
N ALA A 74 12.30 10.06 -2.07
CA ALA A 74 12.23 8.86 -2.89
C ALA A 74 12.07 7.59 -2.03
N ASP A 75 12.60 7.57 -0.80
CA ASP A 75 12.30 6.53 0.18
C ASP A 75 10.82 6.60 0.59
N LEU A 76 10.31 7.79 0.91
CA LEU A 76 8.90 8.00 1.25
C LEU A 76 7.98 7.59 0.08
N ALA A 77 8.33 7.97 -1.15
CA ALA A 77 7.60 7.55 -2.34
C ALA A 77 7.56 6.02 -2.47
N LEU A 78 8.64 5.32 -2.12
CA LEU A 78 8.69 3.86 -2.16
C LEU A 78 7.84 3.21 -1.05
N VAL A 79 7.73 3.83 0.13
CA VAL A 79 6.78 3.41 1.18
C VAL A 79 5.34 3.47 0.67
N CYS A 80 4.98 4.52 -0.07
CA CYS A 80 3.66 4.68 -0.68
C CYS A 80 3.39 3.74 -1.86
N ALA A 81 4.43 3.19 -2.50
CA ALA A 81 4.31 2.53 -3.80
C ALA A 81 3.97 1.04 -3.74
N SER A 82 3.47 0.53 -4.87
CA SER A 82 3.46 -0.88 -5.22
C SER A 82 4.41 -1.11 -6.39
N HIS A 83 5.72 -1.10 -6.12
CA HIS A 83 6.73 -1.07 -7.19
C HIS A 83 6.75 -2.36 -8.02
N SER A 84 7.28 -2.28 -9.24
CA SER A 84 7.35 -3.42 -10.16
C SER A 84 8.66 -4.20 -10.10
N SER A 85 9.45 -3.95 -9.07
CA SER A 85 10.70 -4.68 -8.78
C SER A 85 11.82 -4.37 -9.77
N GLU A 86 11.75 -3.20 -10.41
CA GLU A 86 12.88 -2.61 -11.13
C GLU A 86 14.08 -2.49 -10.19
N ASP A 87 15.29 -2.69 -10.73
CA ASP A 87 16.53 -2.72 -9.95
C ASP A 87 16.71 -1.47 -9.06
N ARG A 88 16.29 -0.29 -9.55
CA ARG A 88 16.30 0.95 -8.76
C ARG A 88 15.43 0.90 -7.51
N HIS A 89 14.26 0.25 -7.58
CA HIS A 89 13.34 0.12 -6.45
C HIS A 89 13.85 -0.92 -5.45
N VAL A 90 14.38 -2.04 -5.95
CA VAL A 90 14.97 -3.09 -5.10
C VAL A 90 16.22 -2.57 -4.39
N ALA A 91 17.11 -1.87 -5.10
CA ALA A 91 18.29 -1.25 -4.52
C ALA A 91 17.92 -0.23 -3.43
N ARG A 92 16.86 0.55 -3.66
CA ARG A 92 16.37 1.52 -2.67
C ARG A 92 15.74 0.84 -1.45
N ALA A 93 14.95 -0.20 -1.61
CA ALA A 93 14.42 -0.98 -0.48
C ALA A 93 15.56 -1.55 0.38
N ARG A 94 16.63 -2.08 -0.24
CA ARG A 94 17.84 -2.51 0.48
C ARG A 94 18.54 -1.38 1.22
N ALA A 95 18.67 -0.21 0.58
CA ALA A 95 19.27 0.96 1.21
C ALA A 95 18.47 1.44 2.43
N MET A 96 17.13 1.46 2.35
CA MET A 96 16.25 1.78 3.47
C MET A 96 16.42 0.80 4.63
N LEU A 97 16.49 -0.51 4.35
CA LEU A 97 16.78 -1.52 5.37
C LEU A 97 18.15 -1.27 6.04
N GLY A 98 19.18 -0.98 5.25
CA GLY A 98 20.52 -0.65 5.75
C GLY A 98 20.56 0.58 6.64
N LYS A 99 19.93 1.69 6.20
CA LYS A 99 19.78 2.93 6.98
C LYS A 99 19.12 2.67 8.34
N ALA A 100 18.07 1.86 8.37
CA ALA A 100 17.36 1.49 9.59
C ALA A 100 17.99 0.30 10.36
N ARG A 101 19.12 -0.26 9.89
CA ARG A 101 19.79 -1.44 10.44
C ARG A 101 18.83 -2.63 10.61
N ASN A 102 18.06 -2.93 9.57
CA ASN A 102 17.19 -4.08 9.48
C ASN A 102 17.75 -5.07 8.46
N ALA A 103 17.54 -6.36 8.74
CA ALA A 103 17.90 -7.42 7.82
C ALA A 103 16.74 -7.70 6.86
N GLU A 104 17.02 -8.29 5.70
CA GLU A 104 15.98 -8.62 4.72
C GLU A 104 15.00 -9.66 5.28
N GLU A 105 15.47 -10.57 6.13
CA GLU A 105 14.72 -11.64 6.78
C GLU A 105 13.66 -11.10 7.75
N SER A 106 13.79 -9.83 8.17
CA SER A 106 12.77 -9.12 8.93
C SER A 106 11.56 -8.77 8.07
N LEU A 107 11.67 -8.74 6.74
CA LEU A 107 10.52 -8.47 5.88
C LEU A 107 9.47 -9.61 5.97
N ARG A 108 8.19 -9.22 5.93
CA ARG A 108 7.04 -10.13 6.06
C ARG A 108 6.16 -10.11 4.81
N CYS A 109 6.75 -9.75 3.66
CA CYS A 109 6.06 -9.65 2.37
C CYS A 109 6.40 -10.79 1.40
N GLY A 110 7.45 -11.56 1.66
CA GLY A 110 7.90 -12.68 0.81
C GLY A 110 8.36 -12.25 -0.60
N GLY A 111 8.93 -13.18 -1.35
CA GLY A 111 9.21 -12.97 -2.78
C GLY A 111 8.00 -13.34 -3.64
N HIS A 112 7.78 -12.61 -4.74
CA HIS A 112 6.76 -12.96 -5.73
C HIS A 112 7.18 -12.51 -7.14
N PRO A 113 6.56 -13.05 -8.20
CA PRO A 113 6.75 -12.57 -9.57
C PRO A 113 6.54 -11.07 -9.69
N SER A 114 7.38 -10.39 -10.47
CA SER A 114 7.16 -8.97 -10.80
C SER A 114 5.79 -8.80 -11.47
N ILE A 115 5.08 -7.74 -11.09
CA ILE A 115 3.82 -7.32 -11.74
C ILE A 115 4.05 -6.80 -13.17
N MET A 116 5.31 -6.53 -13.55
CA MET A 116 5.68 -6.13 -14.90
C MET A 116 6.15 -7.35 -15.70
N PRO A 117 5.42 -7.76 -16.77
CA PRO A 117 5.73 -8.97 -17.51
C PRO A 117 7.14 -9.00 -18.10
N GLY A 118 7.68 -7.85 -18.50
CA GLY A 118 9.04 -7.75 -19.06
C GLY A 118 10.12 -8.15 -18.04
N ILE A 119 10.00 -7.66 -16.81
CA ILE A 119 10.93 -7.98 -15.71
C ILE A 119 10.79 -9.43 -15.31
N HIS A 120 9.56 -9.92 -15.18
CA HIS A 120 9.33 -11.32 -14.82
C HIS A 120 9.90 -12.29 -15.86
N ARG A 121 9.76 -11.99 -17.17
CA ARG A 121 10.37 -12.80 -18.24
C ARG A 121 11.90 -12.76 -18.20
N ASP A 122 12.51 -11.62 -17.88
CA ASP A 122 13.96 -11.51 -17.69
C ASP A 122 14.44 -12.40 -16.53
N TRP A 123 13.74 -12.35 -15.40
CA TRP A 123 14.05 -13.19 -14.23
C TRP A 123 14.00 -14.68 -14.55
N ILE A 124 12.97 -15.13 -15.30
CA ILE A 124 12.86 -16.53 -15.73
C ILE A 124 14.07 -16.93 -16.59
N ARG A 125 14.50 -16.08 -17.53
CA ARG A 125 15.67 -16.38 -18.39
C ARG A 125 16.98 -16.47 -17.61
N ARG A 126 17.06 -15.78 -16.48
CA ARG A 126 18.24 -15.68 -15.62
C ARG A 126 18.18 -16.59 -14.40
N ASP A 127 17.14 -17.41 -14.28
CA ASP A 127 16.86 -18.28 -13.12
C ASP A 127 16.90 -17.52 -11.78
N VAL A 128 16.34 -16.30 -11.76
CA VAL A 128 16.29 -15.47 -10.55
C VAL A 128 15.18 -15.97 -9.63
N VAL A 129 15.54 -16.26 -8.38
CA VAL A 129 14.60 -16.54 -7.28
C VAL A 129 14.37 -15.25 -6.48
N PRO A 130 13.19 -14.59 -6.61
CA PRO A 130 12.93 -13.35 -5.90
C PRO A 130 12.78 -13.62 -4.39
N THR A 131 13.43 -12.79 -3.58
CA THR A 131 13.26 -12.73 -2.12
C THR A 131 12.42 -11.51 -1.72
N ALA A 132 12.34 -11.19 -0.42
CA ALA A 132 11.39 -10.22 0.10
C ALA A 132 11.61 -8.79 -0.40
N VAL A 133 12.85 -8.37 -0.70
CA VAL A 133 13.12 -7.04 -1.29
C VAL A 133 12.61 -6.88 -2.72
N TRP A 134 12.30 -7.98 -3.41
CA TRP A 134 11.67 -7.94 -4.72
C TRP A 134 10.14 -7.85 -4.64
N SER A 135 9.55 -7.98 -3.46
CA SER A 135 8.11 -7.76 -3.28
C SER A 135 7.73 -6.34 -3.66
N ASN A 136 6.59 -6.16 -4.34
CA ASN A 136 6.00 -4.85 -4.60
C ASN A 136 5.65 -4.08 -3.31
N CYS A 137 5.64 -4.74 -2.15
CA CYS A 137 5.38 -4.13 -0.86
C CYS A 137 6.66 -3.88 -0.05
N SER A 138 7.84 -4.24 -0.55
CA SER A 138 9.08 -4.19 0.22
C SER A 138 9.37 -2.79 0.78
N GLY A 139 9.12 -1.73 0.01
CA GLY A 139 9.25 -0.34 0.44
C GLY A 139 8.38 -0.01 1.65
N LYS A 140 7.09 -0.35 1.59
CA LYS A 140 6.17 -0.19 2.72
C LYS A 140 6.66 -0.95 3.96
N HIS A 141 7.08 -2.20 3.79
CA HIS A 141 7.56 -3.00 4.92
C HIS A 141 8.87 -2.45 5.52
N ALA A 142 9.80 -1.96 4.68
CA ALA A 142 11.02 -1.29 5.15
C ALA A 142 10.68 -0.01 5.95
N GLY A 143 9.70 0.77 5.49
CA GLY A 143 9.19 1.93 6.21
C GLY A 143 8.59 1.57 7.58
N VAL A 144 7.71 0.56 7.63
CA VAL A 144 7.07 0.14 8.89
C VAL A 144 8.09 -0.46 9.88
N LEU A 145 9.08 -1.22 9.40
CA LEU A 145 10.19 -1.68 10.23
C LEU A 145 11.01 -0.54 10.83
N ALA A 146 11.26 0.52 10.04
CA ALA A 146 11.93 1.72 10.54
C ALA A 146 11.08 2.43 11.59
N ALA A 147 9.77 2.56 11.35
CA ALA A 147 8.82 3.17 12.30
C ALA A 147 8.75 2.41 13.63
N ALA A 148 8.69 1.07 13.59
CA ALA A 148 8.71 0.23 14.79
C ALA A 148 9.92 0.54 15.68
N LYS A 149 11.12 0.65 15.09
CA LYS A 149 12.33 1.00 15.82
C LYS A 149 12.37 2.46 16.27
N ALA A 150 11.81 3.37 15.47
CA ALA A 150 11.75 4.79 15.80
C ALA A 150 10.95 5.03 17.09
N ILE A 151 9.86 4.27 17.28
CA ILE A 151 9.02 4.32 18.49
C ILE A 151 9.52 3.44 19.64
N GLY A 152 10.70 2.80 19.49
CA GLY A 152 11.30 1.95 20.52
C GLY A 152 10.67 0.57 20.68
N ALA A 153 9.85 0.12 19.72
CA ALA A 153 9.32 -1.24 19.68
C ALA A 153 10.31 -2.21 19.05
N ASP A 154 10.14 -3.51 19.34
CA ASP A 154 10.79 -4.58 18.59
C ASP A 154 10.32 -4.55 17.12
N VAL A 155 11.07 -5.20 16.23
CA VAL A 155 10.65 -5.45 14.84
C VAL A 155 10.02 -6.82 14.65
N ALA A 156 10.15 -7.72 15.63
CA ALA A 156 9.48 -9.00 15.65
C ALA A 156 7.98 -8.80 15.51
N ASP A 157 7.39 -9.52 14.56
CA ASP A 157 5.95 -9.56 14.36
C ASP A 157 5.28 -8.19 14.13
N TYR A 158 6.02 -7.21 13.62
CA TYR A 158 5.50 -5.86 13.30
C TYR A 158 4.29 -5.82 12.36
N HIS A 159 4.03 -6.92 11.66
CA HIS A 159 2.93 -7.10 10.72
C HIS A 159 1.63 -7.57 11.39
N LEU A 160 1.68 -7.98 12.66
CA LEU A 160 0.52 -8.42 13.42
C LEU A 160 -0.19 -7.24 14.10
N LEU A 161 -1.51 -7.28 14.16
CA LEU A 161 -2.37 -6.22 14.69
C LEU A 161 -2.01 -5.78 16.12
N GLY A 162 -1.54 -6.71 16.96
CA GLY A 162 -1.13 -6.41 18.34
C GLY A 162 0.17 -5.64 18.47
N HIS A 163 0.90 -5.41 17.37
CA HIS A 163 2.17 -4.71 17.41
C HIS A 163 1.98 -3.20 17.58
N PRO A 164 2.79 -2.50 18.40
CA PRO A 164 2.65 -1.05 18.62
C PRO A 164 2.65 -0.19 17.35
N VAL A 165 3.39 -0.63 16.31
CA VAL A 165 3.40 0.08 15.02
C VAL A 165 2.07 -0.07 14.25
N GLN A 166 1.37 -1.21 14.38
CA GLN A 166 0.08 -1.41 13.74
C GLN A 166 -1.02 -0.61 14.45
N ALA A 167 -0.93 -0.47 15.78
CA ALA A 167 -1.83 0.41 16.53
C ALA A 167 -1.74 1.86 16.01
N ARG A 168 -0.52 2.40 15.83
CA ARG A 168 -0.33 3.73 15.23
C ARG A 168 -0.86 3.85 13.81
N ILE A 169 -0.66 2.82 12.99
CA ILE A 169 -1.22 2.78 11.63
C ILE A 169 -2.75 2.81 11.69
N ALA A 170 -3.36 2.05 12.60
CA ALA A 170 -4.80 2.03 12.79
C ALA A 170 -5.33 3.39 13.26
N ASP A 171 -4.63 4.07 14.16
CA ASP A 171 -4.99 5.43 14.61
C ASP A 171 -5.01 6.40 13.43
N VAL A 172 -3.95 6.43 12.61
CA VAL A 172 -3.88 7.28 11.41
C VAL A 172 -4.98 6.95 10.40
N VAL A 173 -5.26 5.66 10.20
CA VAL A 173 -6.36 5.24 9.31
C VAL A 173 -7.71 5.69 9.87
N GLY A 174 -7.93 5.59 11.19
CA GLY A 174 -9.15 6.04 11.85
C GLY A 174 -9.36 7.54 11.69
N ASP A 175 -8.33 8.33 12.00
CA ASP A 175 -8.35 9.78 11.90
C ASP A 175 -8.69 10.26 10.48
N LEU A 176 -8.12 9.63 9.45
CA LEU A 176 -8.33 10.03 8.04
C LEU A 176 -9.58 9.46 7.39
N SER A 177 -10.12 8.34 7.91
CA SER A 177 -11.35 7.73 7.38
C SER A 177 -12.60 8.12 8.15
N GLY A 178 -12.45 8.69 9.35
CA GLY A 178 -13.55 8.92 10.28
C GLY A 178 -14.10 7.64 10.92
N LEU A 179 -13.42 6.51 10.74
CA LEU A 179 -13.77 5.23 11.34
C LEU A 179 -13.17 5.09 12.74
N GLN A 180 -13.87 4.40 13.63
CA GLN A 180 -13.33 4.02 14.93
C GLN A 180 -12.34 2.87 14.79
N SER A 181 -11.38 2.75 15.71
CA SER A 181 -10.35 1.70 15.66
C SER A 181 -10.93 0.28 15.63
N GLN A 182 -12.12 0.04 16.20
CA GLN A 182 -12.78 -1.28 16.14
C GLN A 182 -13.33 -1.64 14.76
N GLU A 183 -13.47 -0.66 13.86
CA GLU A 183 -13.95 -0.84 12.49
C GLU A 183 -12.80 -1.14 11.52
N ILE A 184 -11.55 -1.01 11.97
CA ILE A 184 -10.34 -1.21 11.20
C ILE A 184 -9.80 -2.62 11.49
N GLN A 185 -9.85 -3.49 10.49
CA GLN A 185 -9.43 -4.91 10.56
C GLN A 185 -8.14 -5.19 9.80
#